data_AF-A0A931QHS0-F1
#
_entry.id   AF-A0A931QHS0-F1
#
_cell.length_a   1.000
_cell.length_b   1.000
_cell.length_c   1.000
_cell.angle_alpha   90.00
_cell.angle_beta   90.00
_cell.angle_gamma   90.00
#
_symmetry.space_group_name_H-M   'P 1'
#
loop_
_entity.id
_entity.type
_entity.pdbx_description
1 polymer ?
#
loop_
_entity_poly.entity_id
_entity_poly.type
_entity_poly.pdbx_seq_one_letter_code
_entity_poly.pdbx_strand_id
1 'polypeptide(L)'
;MPFAEERYPQYVDEMRGMAEGANVDFDDVVALNVMEAVTMDALHLTRCTSFAVNEQRTADGHVLAAHNEDWVPEDEDDTYVISARPKDEPPFLAMTYGGLLPNVGFNAYGIAQLIDSVYPTDSRIGIPRLVVARAVLASRRISGAIGRALIPHRAAGYNHLIVHESGEMYSIEVSARRFEIHHGTDGYIAHTNHYLASHMKEVESDPEELISSRVRYFRANRL
;
A
#
# COMPACT_ATOMS: atom_id res chain seq x y z
N MET A 1 3.86 -18.51 -6.13
CA MET A 1 2.94 -17.88 -5.15
C MET A 1 1.51 -18.41 -5.34
N PRO A 2 1.13 -19.56 -4.75
CA PRO A 2 -0.13 -20.23 -5.08
C PRO A 2 -1.38 -19.40 -4.74
N PHE A 3 -1.40 -18.73 -3.59
CA PHE A 3 -2.53 -17.87 -3.19
C PHE A 3 -2.72 -16.67 -4.13
N ALA A 4 -1.63 -16.08 -4.62
CA ALA A 4 -1.70 -14.99 -5.59
C ALA A 4 -2.13 -15.48 -6.97
N GLU A 5 -1.62 -16.63 -7.43
CA GLU A 5 -2.03 -17.24 -8.72
C GLU A 5 -3.52 -17.60 -8.73
N GLU A 6 -4.02 -18.18 -7.64
CA GLU A 6 -5.44 -18.55 -7.52
C GLU A 6 -6.34 -17.31 -7.53
N ARG A 7 -5.96 -16.26 -6.78
CA ARG A 7 -6.84 -15.11 -6.54
C ARG A 7 -6.69 -13.99 -7.54
N TYR A 8 -5.48 -13.75 -8.02
CA TYR A 8 -5.07 -12.66 -8.88
C TYR A 8 -4.07 -13.14 -9.95
N PRO A 9 -4.45 -14.12 -10.79
CA PRO A 9 -3.55 -14.68 -11.80
C PRO A 9 -3.00 -13.60 -12.73
N GLN A 10 -3.75 -12.53 -12.99
CA GLN A 10 -3.33 -11.43 -13.86
C GLN A 10 -2.12 -10.65 -13.33
N TYR A 11 -1.93 -10.55 -11.99
CA TYR A 11 -0.74 -9.87 -11.45
C TYR A 11 0.46 -10.81 -11.43
N VAL A 12 0.23 -12.13 -11.39
CA VAL A 12 1.31 -13.09 -11.61
C VAL A 12 1.75 -13.10 -13.07
N ASP A 13 0.80 -12.99 -14.00
CA ASP A 13 1.08 -12.77 -15.41
C ASP A 13 1.81 -11.45 -15.67
N GLU A 14 1.42 -10.37 -14.99
CA GLU A 14 2.15 -9.07 -15.01
C GLU A 14 3.61 -9.26 -14.59
N MET A 15 3.88 -10.00 -13.49
CA MET A 15 5.25 -10.33 -13.06
C MET A 15 6.00 -11.23 -14.05
N ARG A 16 5.32 -12.16 -14.73
CA ARG A 16 5.94 -12.95 -15.82
C ARG A 16 6.36 -12.05 -16.98
N GLY A 17 5.50 -11.13 -17.38
CA GLY A 17 5.81 -10.13 -18.41
C GLY A 17 6.96 -9.20 -18.01
N MET A 18 7.05 -8.82 -16.73
CA MET A 18 8.20 -8.06 -16.20
C MET A 18 9.49 -8.87 -16.31
N ALA A 19 9.48 -10.16 -15.93
CA ALA A 19 10.64 -11.03 -16.03
C ALA A 19 11.10 -11.23 -17.48
N GLU A 20 10.16 -11.49 -18.39
CA GLU A 20 10.41 -11.61 -19.83
C GLU A 20 11.00 -10.32 -20.42
N GLY A 21 10.40 -9.17 -20.09
CA GLY A 21 10.84 -7.86 -20.57
C GLY A 21 12.21 -7.44 -20.04
N ALA A 22 12.53 -7.84 -18.81
CA ALA A 22 13.83 -7.57 -18.18
C ALA A 22 14.89 -8.63 -18.49
N ASN A 23 14.52 -9.75 -19.14
CA ASN A 23 15.39 -10.90 -19.40
C ASN A 23 16.05 -11.45 -18.12
N VAL A 24 15.23 -11.69 -17.10
CA VAL A 24 15.61 -12.28 -15.80
C VAL A 24 14.73 -13.48 -15.47
N ASP A 25 15.13 -14.28 -14.49
CA ASP A 25 14.32 -15.41 -14.06
C ASP A 25 13.06 -14.92 -13.33
N PHE A 26 11.92 -15.58 -13.60
CA PHE A 26 10.66 -15.24 -12.95
C PHE A 26 10.75 -15.32 -11.42
N ASP A 27 11.52 -16.28 -10.90
CA ASP A 27 11.71 -16.45 -9.46
C ASP A 27 12.43 -15.26 -8.81
N ASP A 28 13.29 -14.53 -9.54
CA ASP A 28 13.94 -13.31 -9.05
C ASP A 28 12.92 -12.17 -8.88
N VAL A 29 12.05 -11.98 -9.88
CA VAL A 29 10.95 -11.00 -9.79
C VAL A 29 9.99 -11.35 -8.66
N VAL A 30 9.68 -12.64 -8.49
CA VAL A 30 8.85 -13.11 -7.38
C VAL A 30 9.54 -12.83 -6.04
N ALA A 31 10.84 -13.11 -5.92
CA ALA A 31 11.60 -12.86 -4.70
C ALA A 31 11.54 -11.38 -4.29
N LEU A 32 11.68 -10.46 -5.24
CA LEU A 32 11.52 -9.02 -5.00
C LEU A 32 10.10 -8.68 -4.51
N ASN A 33 9.07 -9.20 -5.18
CA ASN A 33 7.67 -8.88 -4.86
C ASN A 33 7.14 -9.53 -3.57
N VAL A 34 7.90 -10.47 -2.99
CA VAL A 34 7.59 -11.09 -1.68
C VAL A 34 8.62 -10.76 -0.61
N MET A 35 9.62 -9.93 -0.90
CA MET A 35 10.77 -9.68 -0.03
C MET A 35 10.36 -9.27 1.38
N GLU A 36 9.43 -8.33 1.52
CA GLU A 36 8.96 -7.87 2.84
C GLU A 36 8.14 -8.91 3.63
N ALA A 37 7.81 -10.06 3.05
CA ALA A 37 7.27 -11.21 3.78
C ALA A 37 8.38 -12.15 4.30
N VAL A 38 9.62 -11.98 3.84
CA VAL A 38 10.78 -12.83 4.10
C VAL A 38 11.85 -12.11 4.94
N THR A 39 12.01 -10.79 4.78
CA THR A 39 13.10 -9.99 5.38
C THR A 39 12.66 -9.09 6.53
N MET A 40 11.53 -9.40 7.19
CA MET A 40 10.88 -8.55 8.22
C MET A 40 11.82 -7.95 9.28
N ASP A 41 12.94 -8.60 9.58
CA ASP A 41 13.89 -8.22 10.63
C ASP A 41 15.08 -7.34 10.16
N ALA A 42 15.39 -7.33 8.85
CA ALA A 42 16.70 -6.87 8.39
C ALA A 42 16.78 -5.39 8.01
N LEU A 43 15.67 -4.77 7.58
CA LEU A 43 15.75 -3.49 6.85
C LEU A 43 15.24 -2.28 7.64
N HIS A 44 14.49 -2.43 8.74
CA HIS A 44 13.97 -1.31 9.56
C HIS A 44 13.35 -0.16 8.73
N LEU A 45 12.65 -0.48 7.64
CA LEU A 45 12.05 0.47 6.69
C LEU A 45 10.71 1.04 7.19
N THR A 46 10.68 1.50 8.45
CA THR A 46 9.46 1.97 9.16
C THR A 46 9.29 3.48 9.08
N ARG A 47 9.36 4.06 7.87
CA ARG A 47 9.46 5.52 7.75
C ARG A 47 8.43 6.23 6.85
N CYS A 48 7.67 5.50 6.03
CA CYS A 48 6.65 6.09 5.16
C CYS A 48 5.61 6.95 5.91
N THR A 49 5.11 7.99 5.27
CA THR A 49 4.04 8.85 5.80
C THR A 49 3.03 9.14 4.71
N SER A 50 1.76 8.81 4.96
CA SER A 50 0.66 9.08 4.06
C SER A 50 -0.30 10.11 4.67
N PHE A 51 -0.76 11.06 3.87
CA PHE A 51 -1.63 12.15 4.29
C PHE A 51 -2.61 12.53 3.19
N ALA A 52 -3.86 12.79 3.55
CA ALA A 52 -4.86 13.27 2.62
C ALA A 52 -5.74 14.34 3.25
N VAL A 53 -6.20 15.29 2.42
CA VAL A 53 -7.05 16.41 2.80
C VAL A 53 -8.13 16.54 1.73
N ASN A 54 -9.39 16.66 2.15
CA ASN A 54 -10.51 16.80 1.23
C ASN A 54 -10.92 18.27 1.03
N GLU A 55 -11.96 18.46 0.20
CA GLU A 55 -12.46 19.75 -0.24
C GLU A 55 -12.86 20.70 0.90
N GLN A 56 -13.16 20.16 2.09
CA GLN A 56 -13.55 20.96 3.26
C GLN A 56 -12.38 21.74 3.86
N ARG A 57 -11.14 21.33 3.57
CA ARG A 57 -9.91 21.91 4.15
C ARG A 57 -8.91 22.41 3.11
N THR A 58 -9.25 22.34 1.83
CA THR A 58 -8.42 22.86 0.73
C THR A 58 -8.98 24.17 0.18
N ALA A 59 -8.11 25.12 -0.14
CA ALA A 59 -8.52 26.47 -0.56
C ALA A 59 -9.23 26.52 -1.92
N ASP A 60 -8.99 25.55 -2.80
CA ASP A 60 -9.55 25.44 -4.16
C ASP A 60 -10.61 24.33 -4.30
N GLY A 61 -10.95 23.66 -3.18
CA GLY A 61 -11.93 22.58 -3.16
C GLY A 61 -11.47 21.28 -3.83
N HIS A 62 -10.17 21.11 -4.11
CA HIS A 62 -9.63 19.86 -4.63
C HIS A 62 -9.21 18.90 -3.52
N VAL A 63 -9.30 17.60 -3.78
CA VAL A 63 -8.75 16.59 -2.87
C VAL A 63 -7.24 16.48 -3.08
N LEU A 64 -6.47 16.57 -1.99
CA LEU A 64 -5.02 16.40 -1.99
C LEU A 64 -4.66 15.08 -1.31
N ALA A 65 -3.79 14.31 -1.94
CA ALA A 65 -3.20 13.09 -1.38
C ALA A 65 -1.68 13.16 -1.54
N ALA A 66 -0.95 12.88 -0.47
CA ALA A 66 0.49 12.96 -0.42
C ALA A 66 1.07 11.74 0.31
N HIS A 67 2.18 11.23 -0.21
CA HIS A 67 2.89 10.09 0.36
C HIS A 67 4.38 10.34 0.25
N ASN A 68 5.07 10.17 1.38
CA ASN A 68 6.52 10.02 1.40
C ASN A 68 6.84 8.54 1.51
N GLU A 69 7.53 8.02 0.49
CA GLU A 69 8.10 6.68 0.49
C GLU A 69 9.54 6.78 1.01
N ASP A 70 9.78 6.22 2.19
CA ASP A 70 11.10 6.27 2.83
C ASP A 70 11.77 4.90 2.68
N TRP A 71 12.64 4.77 1.69
CA TRP A 71 13.30 3.53 1.28
C TRP A 71 14.84 3.63 1.39
N VAL A 72 15.57 2.61 0.93
CA VAL A 72 17.04 2.64 0.90
C VAL A 72 17.56 3.58 -0.21
N PRO A 73 18.56 4.43 0.07
CA PRO A 73 19.09 5.37 -0.93
C PRO A 73 19.66 4.70 -2.19
N GLU A 74 20.14 3.46 -2.07
CA GLU A 74 20.72 2.71 -3.19
C GLU A 74 19.73 2.45 -4.33
N ASP A 75 18.43 2.43 -4.03
CA ASP A 75 17.37 2.17 -5.01
C ASP A 75 16.74 3.48 -5.55
N GLU A 76 17.31 4.66 -5.25
CA GLU A 76 16.79 5.96 -5.72
C GLU A 76 16.73 6.01 -7.25
N ASP A 77 17.81 5.57 -7.92
CA ASP A 77 17.89 5.50 -9.38
C ASP A 77 16.92 4.48 -10.02
N ASP A 78 16.41 3.54 -9.22
CA ASP A 78 15.44 2.52 -9.64
C ASP A 78 13.98 2.94 -9.45
N THR A 79 13.75 4.16 -8.95
CA THR A 79 12.40 4.73 -8.80
C THR A 79 11.85 5.19 -10.15
N TYR A 80 10.64 4.75 -10.50
CA TYR A 80 9.95 5.24 -11.68
C TYR A 80 8.45 5.38 -11.49
N VAL A 81 7.84 6.15 -12.40
CA VAL A 81 6.40 6.30 -12.51
C VAL A 81 5.93 5.58 -13.77
N ILE A 82 4.99 4.65 -13.61
CA ILE A 82 4.34 3.94 -14.71
C ILE A 82 2.98 4.56 -15.02
N SER A 83 2.77 4.88 -16.30
CA SER A 83 1.44 5.15 -16.85
C SER A 83 1.00 3.93 -17.66
N ALA A 84 0.06 3.17 -17.12
CA ALA A 84 -0.39 1.92 -17.73
C ALA A 84 -1.87 1.98 -18.11
N ARG A 85 -2.21 1.24 -19.18
CA ARG A 85 -3.59 1.04 -19.65
C ARG A 85 -3.85 -0.47 -19.77
N PRO A 86 -4.11 -1.17 -18.65
CA PRO A 86 -4.44 -2.58 -18.69
C PRO A 86 -5.70 -2.82 -19.52
N LYS A 87 -5.82 -4.02 -20.11
CA LYS A 87 -6.94 -4.36 -21.00
C LYS A 87 -8.30 -4.37 -20.29
N ASP A 88 -8.35 -4.96 -19.10
CA ASP A 88 -9.60 -5.23 -18.36
C ASP A 88 -9.70 -4.48 -17.01
N GLU A 89 -8.70 -3.65 -16.69
CA GLU A 89 -8.62 -2.83 -15.47
C GLU A 89 -8.52 -1.33 -15.81
N PRO A 90 -8.85 -0.43 -14.87
CA PRO A 90 -8.65 1.01 -15.06
C PRO A 90 -7.22 1.38 -15.48
N PRO A 91 -7.05 2.35 -16.39
CA PRO A 91 -5.80 3.05 -16.53
C PRO A 91 -5.35 3.67 -15.20
N PHE A 92 -4.04 3.65 -14.95
CA PHE A 92 -3.48 4.19 -13.72
C PHE A 92 -2.13 4.88 -13.95
N LEU A 93 -1.79 5.75 -13.01
CA LEU A 93 -0.46 6.33 -12.85
C LEU A 93 0.02 5.98 -11.45
N ALA A 94 1.17 5.33 -11.33
CA ALA A 94 1.69 4.89 -10.05
C ALA A 94 3.22 4.93 -10.01
N MET A 95 3.77 5.21 -8.83
CA MET A 95 5.18 5.08 -8.52
C MET A 95 5.48 3.63 -8.09
N THR A 96 6.68 3.16 -8.41
CA THR A 96 7.24 1.90 -7.93
C THR A 96 8.77 1.88 -8.12
N TYR A 97 9.40 0.76 -7.76
CA TYR A 97 10.82 0.47 -7.94
C TYR A 97 11.04 -0.60 -9.01
N GLY A 98 12.29 -0.72 -9.49
CA GLY A 98 12.75 -1.77 -10.40
C GLY A 98 12.25 -3.15 -9.96
N GLY A 99 11.45 -3.82 -10.80
CA GLY A 99 10.99 -5.18 -10.53
C GLY A 99 9.84 -5.33 -9.52
N LEU A 100 9.36 -4.25 -8.88
CA LEU A 100 8.20 -4.30 -7.98
C LEU A 100 6.90 -3.98 -8.72
N LEU A 101 5.80 -4.57 -8.25
CA LEU A 101 4.47 -4.19 -8.71
C LEU A 101 4.11 -2.77 -8.23
N PRO A 102 3.40 -1.97 -9.05
CA PRO A 102 2.95 -0.65 -8.65
C PRO A 102 1.98 -0.68 -7.45
N ASN A 103 2.25 0.14 -6.44
CA ASN A 103 1.56 0.14 -5.14
C ASN A 103 1.10 1.53 -4.67
N VAL A 104 1.73 2.63 -5.09
CA VAL A 104 1.33 4.01 -4.75
C VAL A 104 0.95 4.79 -5.99
N GLY A 105 -0.27 5.31 -6.05
CA GLY A 105 -0.71 6.04 -7.23
C GLY A 105 -2.21 6.26 -7.27
N PHE A 106 -2.74 6.53 -8.46
CA PHE A 106 -4.16 6.72 -8.68
C PHE A 106 -4.61 6.20 -10.04
N ASN A 107 -5.91 5.99 -10.18
CA ASN A 107 -6.50 5.47 -11.42
C ASN A 107 -7.54 6.41 -12.04
N ALA A 108 -7.98 6.08 -13.26
CA ALA A 108 -8.93 6.86 -14.04
C ALA A 108 -10.36 6.95 -13.45
N TYR A 109 -10.64 6.29 -12.32
CA TYR A 109 -11.91 6.36 -11.59
C TYR A 109 -11.77 7.23 -10.33
N GLY A 110 -10.76 8.09 -10.28
CA GLY A 110 -10.58 9.05 -9.18
C GLY A 110 -10.13 8.41 -7.87
N ILE A 111 -9.70 7.14 -7.87
CA ILE A 111 -9.21 6.46 -6.66
C ILE A 111 -7.70 6.56 -6.60
N ALA A 112 -7.19 7.15 -5.52
CA ALA A 112 -5.79 7.10 -5.12
C ALA A 112 -5.59 6.05 -4.02
N GLN A 113 -4.47 5.35 -4.10
CA GLN A 113 -3.95 4.50 -3.03
C GLN A 113 -2.58 5.02 -2.63
N LEU A 114 -2.44 5.28 -1.34
CA LEU A 114 -1.18 5.44 -0.65
C LEU A 114 -1.01 4.28 0.33
N ILE A 115 0.21 4.03 0.74
CA ILE A 115 0.54 2.85 1.53
C ILE A 115 1.49 3.19 2.66
N ASP A 116 1.44 2.45 3.76
CA ASP A 116 2.49 2.50 4.77
C ASP A 116 2.74 1.09 5.31
N SER A 117 4.00 0.67 5.33
CA SER A 117 4.39 -0.62 5.91
C SER A 117 4.09 -0.65 7.42
N VAL A 118 3.36 -1.68 7.85
CA VAL A 118 3.09 -2.02 9.25
C VAL A 118 3.40 -3.50 9.44
N TYR A 119 3.99 -3.86 10.59
CA TYR A 119 4.60 -5.16 10.80
C TYR A 119 3.86 -5.93 11.89
N PRO A 120 2.99 -6.89 11.52
CA PRO A 120 2.28 -7.69 12.50
C PRO A 120 3.00 -8.99 12.86
N THR A 121 2.78 -9.46 14.08
CA THR A 121 3.26 -10.74 14.60
C THR A 121 2.47 -11.96 14.09
N ASP A 122 1.40 -11.74 13.32
CA ASP A 122 0.51 -12.80 12.82
C ASP A 122 0.69 -13.15 11.33
N SER A 123 1.80 -12.70 10.72
CA SER A 123 2.16 -12.95 9.33
C SER A 123 2.16 -14.45 8.98
N ARG A 124 1.83 -14.78 7.72
CA ARG A 124 1.67 -16.16 7.23
C ARG A 124 1.96 -16.28 5.74
N ILE A 125 2.06 -17.52 5.24
CA ILE A 125 2.01 -17.78 3.80
C ILE A 125 0.63 -17.35 3.27
N GLY A 126 0.62 -16.48 2.26
CA GLY A 126 -0.60 -15.89 1.70
C GLY A 126 -0.32 -15.05 0.46
N ILE A 127 -1.26 -14.15 0.13
CA ILE A 127 -1.14 -13.15 -0.93
C ILE A 127 -0.19 -12.04 -0.45
N PRO A 128 0.90 -11.76 -1.19
CA PRO A 128 1.84 -10.69 -0.85
C PRO A 128 1.20 -9.31 -0.86
N ARG A 129 1.68 -8.40 -0.01
CA ARG A 129 1.11 -7.05 0.14
C ARG A 129 1.14 -6.23 -1.15
N LEU A 130 2.19 -6.35 -1.97
CA LEU A 130 2.32 -5.64 -3.25
C LEU A 130 1.27 -6.12 -4.26
N VAL A 131 0.96 -7.42 -4.29
CA VAL A 131 -0.13 -7.97 -5.11
C VAL A 131 -1.48 -7.40 -4.66
N VAL A 132 -1.71 -7.30 -3.34
CA VAL A 132 -2.94 -6.68 -2.80
C VAL A 132 -3.01 -5.19 -3.16
N ALA A 133 -1.93 -4.44 -2.99
CA ALA A 133 -1.87 -3.02 -3.31
C ALA A 133 -2.11 -2.76 -4.81
N ARG A 134 -1.45 -3.52 -5.69
CA ARG A 134 -1.70 -3.46 -7.14
C ARG A 134 -3.16 -3.77 -7.48
N ALA A 135 -3.77 -4.71 -6.75
CA ALA A 135 -5.19 -5.02 -6.88
C ALA A 135 -6.09 -3.84 -6.52
N VAL A 136 -5.80 -3.14 -5.42
CA VAL A 136 -6.58 -1.98 -4.98
C VAL A 136 -6.58 -0.89 -6.06
N LEU A 137 -5.44 -0.59 -6.68
CA LEU A 137 -5.32 0.35 -7.82
C LEU A 137 -6.17 -0.05 -9.02
N ALA A 138 -6.55 -1.32 -9.17
CA ALA A 138 -7.43 -1.80 -10.24
C ALA A 138 -8.95 -1.61 -9.95
N SER A 139 -9.31 -0.90 -8.88
CA SER A 139 -10.71 -0.74 -8.47
C SER A 139 -11.43 0.38 -9.21
N ARG A 140 -12.71 0.19 -9.50
CA ARG A 140 -13.59 1.21 -10.14
C ARG A 140 -14.45 1.99 -9.15
N ARG A 141 -14.40 1.62 -7.86
CA ARG A 141 -15.19 2.21 -6.77
C ARG A 141 -14.48 1.96 -5.44
N ILE A 142 -14.69 2.86 -4.47
CA ILE A 142 -14.08 2.79 -3.12
C ILE A 142 -14.38 1.45 -2.44
N SER A 143 -15.63 0.98 -2.48
CA SER A 143 -15.99 -0.32 -1.89
C SER A 143 -15.26 -1.51 -2.51
N GLY A 144 -14.90 -1.41 -3.79
CA GLY A 144 -14.05 -2.40 -4.47
C GLY A 144 -12.60 -2.31 -3.98
N ALA A 145 -12.09 -1.10 -3.80
CA ALA A 145 -10.75 -0.84 -3.27
C ALA A 145 -10.60 -1.41 -1.85
N ILE A 146 -11.54 -1.08 -0.95
CA ILE A 146 -11.61 -1.63 0.41
C ILE A 146 -11.75 -3.16 0.37
N GLY A 147 -12.66 -3.70 -0.46
CA GLY A 147 -12.85 -5.15 -0.57
C GLY A 147 -11.60 -5.91 -1.02
N ARG A 148 -10.74 -5.29 -1.84
CA ARG A 148 -9.45 -5.86 -2.24
C ARG A 148 -8.39 -5.75 -1.15
N ALA A 149 -8.32 -4.61 -0.44
CA ALA A 149 -7.47 -4.47 0.73
C ALA A 149 -7.81 -5.51 1.82
N LEU A 150 -9.08 -5.86 1.97
CA LEU A 150 -9.57 -6.84 2.94
C LEU A 150 -9.61 -8.29 2.44
N ILE A 151 -8.96 -8.61 1.32
CA ILE A 151 -9.03 -9.95 0.72
C ILE A 151 -8.61 -11.06 1.71
N PRO A 152 -9.27 -12.23 1.75
CA PRO A 152 -8.79 -13.35 2.56
C PRO A 152 -7.37 -13.78 2.19
N HIS A 153 -6.69 -14.46 3.12
CA HIS A 153 -5.35 -15.01 2.92
C HIS A 153 -4.25 -13.98 2.62
N ARG A 154 -4.33 -12.75 3.13
CA ARG A 154 -3.18 -11.84 3.17
C ARG A 154 -2.00 -12.47 3.90
N ALA A 155 -0.79 -12.22 3.39
CA ALA A 155 0.45 -12.75 3.96
C ALA A 155 0.96 -11.90 5.14
N ALA A 156 0.88 -10.57 5.04
CA ALA A 156 1.50 -9.64 5.96
C ALA A 156 0.60 -8.41 6.18
N GLY A 157 1.10 -7.44 6.95
CA GLY A 157 0.41 -6.19 7.22
C GLY A 157 0.69 -5.08 6.22
N TYR A 158 -0.27 -4.18 6.08
CA TYR A 158 -0.13 -2.92 5.36
C TYR A 158 -1.18 -1.94 5.88
N ASN A 159 -0.90 -0.64 5.79
CA ASN A 159 -1.95 0.36 5.79
C ASN A 159 -2.24 0.76 4.34
N HIS A 160 -3.50 0.69 3.92
CA HIS A 160 -3.95 1.23 2.64
C HIS A 160 -4.72 2.52 2.90
N LEU A 161 -4.12 3.68 2.60
CA LEU A 161 -4.83 4.95 2.62
C LEU A 161 -5.46 5.18 1.24
N ILE A 162 -6.78 4.96 1.18
CA ILE A 162 -7.60 5.03 -0.03
C ILE A 162 -8.35 6.36 -0.03
N VAL A 163 -8.14 7.14 -1.09
CA VAL A 163 -8.72 8.48 -1.26
C VAL A 163 -9.47 8.52 -2.57
N HIS A 164 -10.61 9.19 -2.60
CA HIS A 164 -11.40 9.38 -3.82
C HIS A 164 -11.56 10.86 -4.15
N GLU A 165 -11.68 11.19 -5.44
CA GLU A 165 -11.89 12.56 -5.92
C GLU A 165 -13.15 13.25 -5.35
N SER A 166 -14.10 12.49 -4.80
CA SER A 166 -15.28 13.03 -4.13
C SER A 166 -15.03 13.51 -2.69
N GLY A 167 -13.82 13.35 -2.15
CA GLY A 167 -13.48 13.73 -0.78
C GLY A 167 -13.59 12.62 0.27
N GLU A 168 -14.00 11.42 -0.16
CA GLU A 168 -14.07 10.22 0.68
C GLU A 168 -12.66 9.66 0.95
N MET A 169 -12.34 9.38 2.21
CA MET A 169 -11.01 8.96 2.64
C MET A 169 -11.07 7.85 3.69
N TYR A 170 -10.32 6.77 3.47
CA TYR A 170 -10.28 5.61 4.37
C TYR A 170 -8.84 5.12 4.58
N SER A 171 -8.44 4.95 5.83
CA SER A 171 -7.19 4.24 6.18
C SER A 171 -7.54 2.83 6.60
N ILE A 172 -7.09 1.85 5.82
CA ILE A 172 -7.37 0.43 6.07
C ILE A 172 -6.11 -0.22 6.64
N GLU A 173 -6.09 -0.39 7.96
CA GLU A 173 -5.06 -1.17 8.63
C GLU A 173 -5.36 -2.65 8.41
N VAL A 174 -4.42 -3.41 7.86
CA VAL A 174 -4.55 -4.86 7.74
C VAL A 174 -3.36 -5.56 8.36
N SER A 175 -3.63 -6.69 8.99
CA SER A 175 -2.66 -7.74 9.25
C SER A 175 -2.99 -8.96 8.38
N ALA A 176 -2.29 -10.08 8.58
CA ALA A 176 -2.63 -11.33 7.91
C ALA A 176 -4.04 -11.85 8.28
N ARG A 177 -4.55 -11.52 9.49
CA ARG A 177 -5.80 -12.06 10.03
C ARG A 177 -6.78 -11.01 10.56
N ARG A 178 -6.33 -9.80 10.86
CA ARG A 178 -7.14 -8.70 11.42
C ARG A 178 -7.19 -7.53 10.43
N PHE A 179 -8.13 -6.63 10.67
CA PHE A 179 -8.18 -5.34 9.99
C PHE A 179 -8.89 -4.30 10.86
N GLU A 180 -8.67 -3.02 10.54
CA GLU A 180 -9.50 -1.89 10.97
C GLU A 180 -9.73 -0.93 9.80
N ILE A 181 -10.86 -0.24 9.80
CA ILE A 181 -11.18 0.82 8.84
C ILE A 181 -11.36 2.14 9.59
N HIS A 182 -10.44 3.07 9.37
CA HIS A 182 -10.57 4.45 9.85
C HIS A 182 -11.18 5.31 8.75
N HIS A 183 -12.30 5.97 9.05
CA HIS A 183 -12.97 6.89 8.13
C HIS A 183 -12.56 8.34 8.44
N GLY A 184 -12.07 9.07 7.44
CA GLY A 184 -11.61 10.46 7.58
C GLY A 184 -12.77 11.46 7.65
N THR A 185 -13.33 11.69 8.84
CA THR A 185 -14.50 12.59 9.02
C THR A 185 -14.16 14.05 9.21
N ASP A 186 -12.92 14.36 9.60
CA ASP A 186 -12.52 15.72 9.97
C ASP A 186 -12.01 16.54 8.78
N GLY A 187 -12.15 16.03 7.55
CA GLY A 187 -11.66 16.64 6.32
C GLY A 187 -10.18 16.38 6.02
N TYR A 188 -9.52 15.56 6.83
CA TYR A 188 -8.15 15.07 6.60
C TYR A 188 -7.97 13.70 7.25
N ILE A 189 -6.92 12.98 6.85
CA ILE A 189 -6.49 11.73 7.47
C ILE A 189 -4.99 11.54 7.26
N ALA A 190 -4.32 10.98 8.26
CA ALA A 190 -2.89 10.68 8.21
C ALA A 190 -2.64 9.24 8.66
N HIS A 191 -1.58 8.63 8.15
CA HIS A 191 -1.08 7.36 8.65
C HIS A 191 0.44 7.26 8.48
N THR A 192 1.06 6.39 9.27
CA THR A 192 2.51 6.14 9.28
C THR A 192 2.76 4.64 9.42
N ASN A 193 3.79 4.19 10.12
CA ASN A 193 4.20 2.79 10.16
C ASN A 193 3.82 2.08 11.47
N HIS A 194 2.69 2.44 12.07
CA HIS A 194 2.19 1.80 13.28
C HIS A 194 0.66 1.71 13.24
N TYR A 195 0.10 0.71 13.91
CA TYR A 195 -1.34 0.54 14.05
C TYR A 195 -1.91 1.56 15.03
N LEU A 196 -3.04 2.17 14.66
CA LEU A 196 -3.80 3.11 15.47
C LEU A 196 -4.85 2.40 16.32
N ALA A 197 -5.49 1.37 15.76
CA ALA A 197 -6.59 0.66 16.41
C ALA A 197 -6.10 -0.25 17.54
N SER A 198 -6.82 -0.28 18.67
CA SER A 198 -6.40 -1.02 19.87
C SER A 198 -6.22 -2.52 19.61
N HIS A 199 -7.13 -3.17 18.87
CA HIS A 199 -7.01 -4.61 18.55
C HIS A 199 -5.97 -4.91 17.47
N MET A 200 -5.56 -3.90 16.69
CA MET A 200 -4.45 -4.03 15.73
C MET A 200 -3.10 -3.90 16.45
N LYS A 201 -3.00 -3.03 17.45
CA LYS A 201 -1.80 -2.90 18.31
C LYS A 201 -1.44 -4.19 19.06
N GLU A 202 -2.44 -5.03 19.38
CA GLU A 202 -2.19 -6.35 19.99
C GLU A 202 -1.34 -7.28 19.12
N VAL A 203 -1.28 -7.04 17.81
CA VAL A 203 -0.46 -7.81 16.87
C VAL A 203 0.69 -6.99 16.32
N GLU A 204 0.99 -5.80 16.83
CA GLU A 204 2.14 -4.97 16.41
C GLU A 204 3.47 -5.58 16.87
N SER A 205 4.44 -5.72 15.96
CA SER A 205 5.81 -6.11 16.32
C SER A 205 6.57 -4.90 16.87
N ASP A 206 7.33 -5.11 17.94
CA ASP A 206 8.31 -4.16 18.52
C ASP A 206 7.77 -2.71 18.65
N PRO A 207 6.59 -2.51 19.28
CA PRO A 207 5.91 -1.21 19.33
C PRO A 207 6.71 -0.09 20.00
N GLU A 208 7.69 -0.45 20.85
CA GLU A 208 8.66 0.44 21.50
C GLU A 208 9.67 1.05 20.51
N GLU A 209 9.97 0.39 19.39
CA GLU A 209 10.89 0.90 18.36
C GLU A 209 10.20 1.90 17.41
N LEU A 210 8.87 1.98 17.45
CA LEU A 210 8.05 2.80 16.56
C LEU A 210 7.89 4.27 17.01
N ILE A 211 8.81 4.79 17.83
CA ILE A 211 8.75 6.17 18.36
C ILE A 211 8.71 7.20 17.22
N SER A 212 9.58 7.05 16.22
CA SER A 212 9.63 7.98 15.07
C SER A 212 8.32 8.00 14.30
N SER A 213 7.71 6.82 14.08
CA SER A 213 6.41 6.66 13.44
C SER A 213 5.32 7.44 14.18
N ARG A 214 5.25 7.29 15.51
CA ARG A 214 4.29 8.02 16.36
C ARG A 214 4.50 9.54 16.31
N VAL A 215 5.74 10.01 16.35
CA VAL A 215 6.06 11.45 16.26
C VAL A 215 5.64 12.03 14.91
N ARG A 216 5.92 11.33 13.80
CA ARG A 216 5.49 11.73 12.45
C ARG A 216 3.98 11.77 12.33
N TYR A 217 3.28 10.78 12.87
CA TYR A 217 1.82 10.75 12.89
C TYR A 217 1.22 11.96 13.64
N PHE A 218 1.69 12.24 14.86
CA PHE A 218 1.21 13.41 15.60
C PHE A 218 1.59 14.73 14.93
N ARG A 219 2.72 14.78 14.23
CA ARG A 219 3.09 15.95 13.42
C ARG A 219 2.14 16.13 12.24
N ALA A 220 1.85 15.07 11.47
CA ALA A 220 0.97 15.11 10.31
C ALA A 220 -0.45 15.56 10.70
N ASN A 221 -1.00 15.05 11.80
CA ASN A 221 -2.31 15.47 12.32
C ASN A 221 -2.36 16.92 12.84
N ARG A 222 -1.20 17.58 12.96
CA ARG A 222 -1.09 18.97 13.42
C ARG A 222 -0.96 19.97 12.28
N LEU A 223 -0.63 19.51 11.07
CA LEU A 223 -0.47 20.36 9.88
C LEU A 223 -1.85 20.79 9.36
#